data_AF-A0AAU3NT70-F1
#
_entry.id   AF-A0AAU3NT70-F1
#
_cell.length_a   1.000
_cell.length_b   1.000
_cell.length_c   1.000
_cell.angle_alpha   90.00
_cell.angle_beta   90.00
_cell.angle_gamma   90.00
#
_symmetry.space_group_name_H-M   'P 1'
#
loop_
_entity.id
_entity.type
_entity.pdbx_description
1 polymer ?
#
loop_
_entity_poly.entity_id
_entity_poly.type
_entity_poly.pdbx_seq_one_letter_code
_entity_poly.pdbx_strand_id
1 'polypeptide(L)'
;MSGAVRIVRETGKTIPQVAGELGISPGTLHSWVSWVKRNGSPTSDAPAASPSPAGRLRGPEREELERLRAEAREKDKRIRVLKVECVHRQPFRTRAEARIKFGTWIADFCNTRRLHSVCGFVSPVEFERRYWAEQVLQEAAQELSTPRGD
;
A
#
# COMPACT_ATOMS: atom_id res chain seq x y z
N MET A 1 -11.06 -20.98 21.42
CA MET A 1 -12.52 -20.70 21.29
C MET A 1 -13.34 -21.92 20.85
N SER A 2 -13.06 -23.13 21.39
CA SER A 2 -13.87 -24.35 21.16
C SER A 2 -15.13 -24.43 22.08
N GLY A 3 -15.28 -23.50 23.01
CA GLY A 3 -16.32 -23.54 24.04
C GLY A 3 -17.73 -23.16 23.57
N ALA A 4 -17.89 -22.27 22.60
CA ALA A 4 -19.18 -21.65 22.31
C ALA A 4 -20.25 -22.64 21.80
N VAL A 5 -19.89 -23.53 20.88
CA VAL A 5 -20.82 -24.53 20.31
C VAL A 5 -21.09 -25.66 21.32
N ARG A 6 -20.12 -25.98 22.18
CA ARG A 6 -20.28 -26.97 23.24
C ARG A 6 -21.21 -26.48 24.34
N ILE A 7 -21.09 -25.22 24.76
CA ILE A 7 -21.97 -24.58 25.75
C ILE A 7 -23.43 -24.63 25.26
N VAL A 8 -23.71 -24.26 24.00
CA VAL A 8 -25.08 -24.31 23.46
C VAL A 8 -25.65 -25.74 23.47
N ARG A 9 -24.83 -26.76 23.21
CA ARG A 9 -25.27 -28.17 23.20
C ARG A 9 -25.40 -28.79 24.60
N GLU A 10 -24.50 -28.45 25.53
CA GLU A 10 -24.45 -29.07 26.87
C GLU A 10 -25.31 -28.34 27.92
N THR A 11 -25.58 -27.04 27.75
CA THR A 11 -26.30 -26.24 28.77
C THR A 11 -27.77 -25.98 28.46
N GLY A 12 -28.25 -26.32 27.25
CA GLY A 12 -29.64 -26.06 26.83
C GLY A 12 -29.99 -24.58 26.60
N LYS A 13 -29.01 -23.66 26.71
CA LYS A 13 -29.19 -22.23 26.48
C LYS A 13 -29.43 -21.90 25.00
N THR A 14 -30.25 -20.90 24.73
CA THR A 14 -30.57 -20.47 23.36
C THR A 14 -29.40 -19.72 22.70
N ILE A 15 -29.29 -19.83 21.37
CA ILE A 15 -28.23 -19.17 20.57
C ILE A 15 -28.13 -17.66 20.85
N PRO A 16 -29.22 -16.88 20.98
CA PRO A 16 -29.14 -15.45 21.29
C PRO A 16 -28.52 -15.16 22.66
N GLN A 17 -28.79 -15.99 23.65
CA GLN A 17 -28.31 -15.81 25.02
C GLN A 17 -26.79 -16.06 25.10
N VAL A 18 -26.30 -17.13 24.46
CA VAL A 18 -24.87 -17.42 24.38
C VAL A 18 -24.12 -16.40 23.52
N ALA A 19 -24.76 -15.90 22.46
CA ALA A 19 -24.18 -14.82 21.64
C ALA A 19 -24.00 -13.53 22.46
N GLY A 20 -24.99 -13.18 23.29
CA GLY A 20 -24.91 -12.05 24.22
C GLY A 20 -23.82 -12.21 25.27
N GLU A 21 -23.68 -13.38 25.87
CA GLU A 21 -22.60 -13.69 26.85
C GLU A 21 -21.19 -13.61 26.23
N LEU A 22 -21.07 -13.87 24.92
CA LEU A 22 -19.79 -13.86 24.19
C LEU A 22 -19.50 -12.53 23.49
N GLY A 23 -20.41 -11.55 23.55
CA GLY A 23 -20.26 -10.26 22.88
C GLY A 23 -20.23 -10.32 21.35
N ILE A 24 -20.77 -11.39 20.75
CA ILE A 24 -20.85 -11.57 19.29
C ILE A 24 -22.30 -11.51 18.81
N SER A 25 -22.52 -11.16 17.54
CA SER A 25 -23.89 -11.12 17.01
C SER A 25 -24.50 -12.54 16.91
N PRO A 26 -25.79 -12.71 17.23
CA PRO A 26 -26.46 -14.02 17.14
C PRO A 26 -26.36 -14.68 15.75
N GLY A 27 -26.37 -13.88 14.68
CA GLY A 27 -26.20 -14.37 13.31
C GLY A 27 -24.82 -15.00 13.05
N THR A 28 -23.77 -14.47 13.69
CA THR A 28 -22.41 -15.01 13.57
C THR A 28 -22.32 -16.37 14.25
N LEU A 29 -22.86 -16.49 15.46
CA LEU A 29 -22.90 -17.76 16.20
C LEU A 29 -23.75 -18.82 15.46
N HIS A 30 -24.88 -18.42 14.88
CA HIS A 30 -25.73 -19.31 14.07
C HIS A 30 -25.01 -19.84 12.83
N SER A 31 -24.23 -18.99 12.14
CA SER A 31 -23.42 -19.39 10.99
C SER A 31 -22.34 -20.39 11.37
N TRP A 32 -21.64 -20.17 12.50
CA TRP A 32 -20.64 -21.09 13.03
C TRP A 32 -21.23 -22.45 13.40
N VAL A 33 -22.37 -22.48 14.12
CA VAL A 33 -23.07 -23.73 14.46
C VAL A 33 -23.51 -24.47 13.21
N SER A 34 -24.04 -23.76 12.21
CA SER A 34 -24.46 -24.34 10.92
C SER A 34 -23.30 -24.90 10.10
N TRP A 35 -22.11 -24.30 10.21
CA TRP A 35 -20.89 -24.79 9.57
C TRP A 35 -20.36 -26.05 10.26
N VAL A 36 -20.28 -26.06 11.59
CA VAL A 36 -19.83 -27.22 12.39
C VAL A 36 -20.77 -28.42 12.21
N LYS A 37 -22.10 -28.20 12.14
CA LYS A 37 -23.06 -29.27 11.85
C LYS A 37 -22.88 -29.89 10.46
N ARG A 38 -22.44 -29.11 9.48
CA ARG A 38 -22.24 -29.59 8.09
C ARG A 38 -20.88 -30.26 7.89
N ASN A 39 -19.84 -29.76 8.56
CA ASN A 39 -18.46 -30.14 8.26
C ASN A 39 -17.76 -30.93 9.38
N GLY A 40 -18.42 -31.14 10.53
CA GLY A 40 -17.80 -31.77 11.70
C GLY A 40 -16.92 -30.80 12.52
N SER A 41 -16.57 -31.20 13.75
CA SER A 41 -15.76 -30.39 14.67
C SER A 41 -14.35 -30.18 14.10
N PRO A 42 -13.89 -28.93 13.93
CA PRO A 42 -12.55 -28.69 13.43
C PRO A 42 -11.50 -29.08 14.48
N THR A 43 -10.45 -29.77 14.02
CA THR A 43 -9.17 -29.88 14.71
C THR A 43 -8.57 -28.47 14.87
N SER A 44 -7.62 -28.31 15.79
CA SER A 44 -7.05 -27.01 16.22
C SER A 44 -6.45 -26.12 15.11
N ASP A 45 -6.44 -26.57 13.85
CA ASP A 45 -5.93 -25.85 12.68
C ASP A 45 -7.02 -25.47 11.65
N ALA A 46 -8.27 -25.26 12.07
CA ALA A 46 -9.26 -24.65 11.18
C ALA A 46 -8.98 -23.15 10.98
N PRO A 47 -9.09 -22.66 9.73
CA PRO A 47 -8.53 -21.39 9.32
C PRO A 47 -9.18 -20.26 10.10
N ALA A 48 -8.35 -19.29 10.51
CA ALA A 48 -8.79 -17.99 11.00
C ALA A 48 -10.01 -17.54 10.21
N ALA A 49 -11.11 -17.30 10.92
CA ALA A 49 -12.40 -16.90 10.39
C ALA A 49 -12.19 -16.05 9.12
N SER A 50 -12.59 -16.59 7.96
CA SER A 50 -12.54 -15.80 6.74
C SER A 50 -13.38 -14.56 7.03
N PRO A 51 -12.78 -13.35 7.05
CA PRO A 51 -13.53 -12.15 7.37
C PRO A 51 -14.68 -12.08 6.37
N SER A 52 -15.86 -11.69 6.84
CA SER A 52 -17.01 -11.40 5.96
C SER A 52 -16.53 -10.68 4.70
N PRO A 53 -17.13 -10.91 3.53
CA PRO A 53 -16.71 -10.25 2.28
C PRO A 53 -16.71 -8.71 2.38
N ALA A 54 -17.38 -8.14 3.39
CA ALA A 54 -17.33 -6.72 3.74
C ALA A 54 -16.02 -6.23 4.38
N GLY A 55 -15.16 -7.11 4.91
CA GLY A 55 -13.85 -6.77 5.50
C GLY A 55 -12.65 -7.24 4.67
N ARG A 56 -12.88 -8.03 3.61
CA ARG A 56 -11.85 -8.44 2.66
C ARG A 56 -11.86 -7.43 1.50
N LEU A 57 -10.93 -6.48 1.52
CA LEU A 57 -10.71 -5.54 0.41
C LEU A 57 -10.75 -6.29 -0.92
N ARG A 58 -11.53 -5.82 -1.90
CA ARG A 58 -11.68 -6.44 -3.23
C ARG A 58 -10.37 -6.40 -4.01
N GLY A 59 -10.26 -7.19 -5.08
CA GLY A 59 -9.09 -7.23 -5.98
C GLY A 59 -8.47 -5.85 -6.28
N PRO A 60 -9.24 -4.91 -6.86
CA PRO A 60 -8.74 -3.57 -7.17
C PRO A 60 -8.38 -2.75 -5.92
N GLU A 61 -9.13 -2.89 -4.81
CA GLU A 61 -8.83 -2.20 -3.55
C GLU A 61 -7.51 -2.69 -2.93
N ARG A 62 -7.17 -3.98 -3.11
CA ARG A 62 -5.88 -4.55 -2.68
C ARG A 62 -4.72 -4.07 -3.55
N GLU A 63 -4.93 -4.00 -4.86
CA GLU A 63 -3.94 -3.49 -5.80
C GLU A 63 -3.64 -2.00 -5.52
N GLU A 64 -4.68 -1.19 -5.33
CA GLU A 64 -4.51 0.22 -4.98
C GLU A 64 -3.85 0.39 -3.60
N LEU A 65 -4.20 -0.45 -2.61
CA LEU A 65 -3.52 -0.44 -1.32
C LEU A 65 -2.02 -0.75 -1.46
N GLU A 66 -1.65 -1.74 -2.28
CA GLU A 66 -0.24 -2.06 -2.51
C GLU A 66 0.48 -0.94 -3.26
N ARG A 67 -0.17 -0.29 -4.23
CA ARG A 67 0.36 0.90 -4.90
C ARG A 67 0.60 2.04 -3.92
N LEU A 68 -0.39 2.39 -3.10
CA LEU A 68 -0.28 3.47 -2.12
C LEU A 68 0.79 3.15 -1.06
N ARG A 69 0.90 1.89 -0.62
CA ARG A 69 1.96 1.46 0.28
C ARG A 69 3.34 1.55 -0.37
N ALA A 70 3.47 1.21 -1.65
CA ALA A 70 4.72 1.37 -2.38
C ALA A 70 5.11 2.85 -2.49
N GLU A 71 4.16 3.71 -2.80
CA GLU A 71 4.36 5.16 -2.85
C GLU A 71 4.76 5.71 -1.47
N ALA A 72 4.11 5.26 -0.39
CA ALA A 72 4.46 5.64 0.97
C ALA A 72 5.89 5.22 1.33
N ARG A 73 6.29 3.97 1.01
CA ARG A 73 7.66 3.48 1.21
C ARG A 73 8.69 4.33 0.48
N GLU A 74 8.41 4.74 -0.75
CA GLU A 74 9.33 5.59 -1.52
C GLU A 74 9.42 7.01 -0.94
N LYS A 75 8.30 7.59 -0.50
CA LYS A 75 8.28 8.88 0.19
C LYS A 75 9.10 8.82 1.49
N ASP A 76 8.93 7.77 2.29
CA ASP A 76 9.67 7.57 3.54
C ASP A 76 11.18 7.46 3.29
N LYS A 77 11.57 6.75 2.22
CA LYS A 77 12.97 6.66 1.79
C LYS A 77 13.55 8.03 1.44
N ARG A 78 12.83 8.86 0.68
CA ARG A 78 13.27 10.22 0.33
C ARG A 78 13.40 11.11 1.57
N ILE A 79 12.43 11.04 2.49
CA ILE A 79 12.47 11.77 3.76
C ILE A 79 13.68 11.34 4.60
N ARG A 80 14.00 10.04 4.64
CA ARG A 80 15.16 9.53 5.37
C ARG A 80 16.47 10.13 4.84
N VAL A 81 16.65 10.19 3.52
CA VAL A 81 17.84 10.78 2.90
C VAL A 81 17.95 12.28 3.24
N LEU A 82 16.86 13.03 3.10
CA LEU A 82 16.82 14.45 3.46
C LEU A 82 17.19 14.67 4.94
N LYS A 83 16.68 13.83 5.84
CA LYS A 83 16.99 13.90 7.27
C LYS A 83 18.49 13.71 7.52
N VAL A 84 19.09 12.66 6.96
CA VAL A 84 20.51 12.34 7.14
C VAL A 84 21.44 13.40 6.55
N GLU A 85 21.12 13.90 5.36
CA GLU A 85 22.03 14.79 4.64
C GLU A 85 21.84 16.28 4.93
N CYS A 86 20.61 16.70 5.27
CA CYS A 86 20.32 18.11 5.53
C CYS A 86 19.98 18.36 7.00
N VAL A 87 19.03 17.61 7.57
CA VAL A 87 18.45 17.93 8.88
C VAL A 87 19.42 17.62 10.03
N HIS A 88 20.10 16.49 9.98
CA HIS A 88 21.00 16.07 11.06
C HIS A 88 22.38 16.75 10.99
N ARG A 89 22.71 17.43 9.88
CA ARG A 89 24.03 18.03 9.68
C ARG A 89 24.13 19.51 10.05
N GLN A 90 23.01 20.19 10.24
CA GLN A 90 23.01 21.61 10.58
C GLN A 90 21.80 21.97 11.45
N PRO A 91 21.96 22.84 12.47
CA PRO A 91 20.83 23.43 13.17
C PRO A 91 20.15 24.47 12.27
N PHE A 92 18.82 24.57 12.37
CA PHE A 92 18.04 25.63 11.74
C PHE A 92 17.44 26.52 12.82
N ARG A 93 17.58 27.83 12.69
CA ARG A 93 17.01 28.79 13.64
C ARG A 93 15.51 28.95 13.43
N THR A 94 15.05 28.82 12.20
CA THR A 94 13.63 28.97 11.86
C THR A 94 13.14 27.91 10.87
N ARG A 95 11.82 27.70 10.82
CA ARG A 95 11.19 26.83 9.81
C ARG A 95 11.35 27.39 8.39
N ALA A 96 11.40 28.71 8.23
CA ALA A 96 11.58 29.35 6.92
C ALA A 96 12.96 29.03 6.34
N GLU A 97 14.01 29.15 7.15
CA GLU A 97 15.38 28.79 6.80
C GLU A 97 15.48 27.32 6.37
N ALA A 98 14.90 26.41 7.16
CA ALA A 98 14.86 24.98 6.83
C ALA A 98 14.16 24.70 5.49
N ARG A 99 13.01 25.35 5.24
CA ARG A 99 12.27 25.21 3.98
C ARG A 99 13.08 25.65 2.77
N ILE A 100 13.76 26.79 2.86
CA ILE A 100 14.65 27.27 1.79
C ILE A 100 15.74 26.25 1.55
N LYS A 101 16.43 25.79 2.62
CA LYS A 101 17.50 24.80 2.50
C LYS A 101 17.04 23.50 1.84
N PHE A 102 15.87 22.99 2.21
CA PHE A 102 15.32 21.76 1.62
C PHE A 102 14.98 21.98 0.14
N GLY A 103 14.36 23.11 -0.21
CA GLY A 103 14.07 23.47 -1.60
C GLY A 103 15.34 23.52 -2.45
N THR A 104 16.36 24.23 -1.98
CA THR A 104 17.68 24.32 -2.63
C THR A 104 18.32 22.94 -2.79
N TRP A 105 18.33 22.11 -1.75
CA TRP A 105 18.90 20.75 -1.85
C TRP A 105 18.14 19.85 -2.83
N ILE A 106 16.81 19.97 -2.90
CA ILE A 106 16.01 19.21 -3.88
C ILE A 106 16.36 19.66 -5.30
N ALA A 107 16.33 20.96 -5.57
CA ALA A 107 16.55 21.52 -6.91
C ALA A 107 18.01 21.36 -7.38
N ASP A 108 18.97 21.78 -6.57
CA ASP A 108 20.36 21.95 -6.99
C ASP A 108 21.22 20.70 -6.80
N PHE A 109 20.73 19.72 -6.04
CA PHE A 109 21.45 18.48 -5.80
C PHE A 109 20.64 17.25 -6.19
N CYS A 110 19.44 17.03 -5.63
CA CYS A 110 18.70 15.80 -5.92
C CYS A 110 18.26 15.70 -7.39
N ASN A 111 17.65 16.75 -7.93
CA ASN A 111 17.10 16.69 -9.29
C ASN A 111 18.18 16.79 -10.36
N THR A 112 19.26 17.53 -10.08
CA THR A 112 20.27 17.88 -11.10
C THR A 112 21.55 17.07 -11.03
N ARG A 113 21.96 16.56 -9.85
CA ARG A 113 23.28 15.93 -9.65
C ARG A 113 23.23 14.51 -9.09
N ARG A 114 22.23 14.16 -8.27
CA ARG A 114 22.15 12.84 -7.63
C ARG A 114 21.89 11.77 -8.69
N LEU A 115 22.73 10.73 -8.71
CA LEU A 115 22.58 9.61 -9.62
C LEU A 115 21.64 8.57 -9.01
N HIS A 116 20.68 8.11 -9.81
CA HIS A 116 19.72 7.08 -9.41
C HIS A 116 19.89 5.83 -10.28
N SER A 117 20.00 4.66 -9.66
CA SER A 117 20.08 3.38 -10.40
C SER A 117 18.86 3.14 -11.29
N VAL A 118 17.67 3.54 -10.82
CA VAL A 118 16.41 3.49 -11.60
C VAL A 118 16.49 4.36 -12.86
N CYS A 119 17.25 5.45 -12.82
CA CYS A 119 17.48 6.33 -13.97
C CYS A 119 18.71 5.90 -14.77
N GLY A 120 19.21 4.66 -14.65
CA GLY A 120 20.41 4.24 -15.37
C GLY A 120 21.68 4.99 -14.93
N PHE A 121 21.77 5.35 -13.65
CA PHE A 121 22.87 6.13 -13.07
C PHE A 121 23.04 7.54 -13.66
N VAL A 122 21.96 8.16 -14.13
CA VAL A 122 21.94 9.60 -14.41
C VAL A 122 21.06 10.37 -13.42
N SER A 123 21.14 11.70 -13.45
CA SER A 123 20.27 12.54 -12.63
C SER A 123 18.84 12.55 -13.18
N PRO A 124 17.83 12.82 -12.35
CA PRO A 124 16.44 12.88 -12.78
C PRO A 124 16.21 13.84 -13.95
N VAL A 125 16.80 15.04 -13.90
CA VAL A 125 16.71 16.02 -15.00
C VAL A 125 17.33 15.48 -16.29
N GLU A 126 18.46 14.79 -16.21
CA GLU A 126 19.10 14.21 -17.38
C GLU A 126 18.28 13.04 -17.96
N PHE A 127 17.70 12.22 -17.08
CA PHE A 127 16.79 11.15 -17.49
C PHE A 127 15.58 11.70 -18.25
N GLU A 128 14.92 12.72 -17.70
CA GLU A 128 13.78 13.38 -18.36
C GLU A 128 14.19 13.99 -19.71
N ARG A 129 15.35 14.66 -19.78
CA ARG A 129 15.86 15.21 -21.05
C ARG A 129 16.05 14.16 -22.13
N ARG A 130 16.63 13.01 -21.77
CA ARG A 130 16.83 11.89 -22.71
C ARG A 130 15.50 11.33 -23.17
N TYR A 131 14.58 11.10 -22.24
CA TYR A 131 13.23 10.62 -22.55
C TYR A 131 12.53 11.54 -23.55
N TRP A 132 12.52 12.85 -23.32
CA TRP A 132 11.88 13.81 -24.23
C TRP A 132 12.60 13.91 -25.58
N ALA A 133 13.93 13.85 -25.59
CA ALA A 133 14.70 13.84 -26.85
C ALA A 133 14.36 12.60 -27.70
N GLU A 134 14.25 11.43 -27.07
CA GLU A 134 13.86 10.18 -27.74
C GLU A 134 12.43 10.26 -28.31
N GLN A 135 11.48 10.83 -27.56
CA GLN A 135 10.11 11.02 -28.06
C GLN A 135 10.07 11.93 -29.29
N VAL A 136 10.76 13.07 -29.26
CA VAL A 136 10.83 13.99 -30.41
C VAL A 136 11.45 13.30 -31.63
N LEU A 137 12.49 12.50 -31.43
CA LEU A 137 13.12 11.73 -32.50
C LEU A 137 12.17 10.67 -33.09
N GLN A 138 11.38 10.00 -32.24
CA GLN A 138 10.37 9.04 -32.68
C GLN A 138 9.26 9.72 -33.50
N GLU A 139 8.77 10.87 -33.03
CA GLU A 139 7.76 11.65 -33.74
C GLU A 139 8.29 12.13 -35.10
N ALA A 140 9.50 12.71 -35.14
CA ALA A 140 10.13 13.14 -36.39
C ALA A 140 10.35 11.97 -37.37
N ALA A 141 10.72 10.78 -36.86
CA ALA A 141 10.87 9.59 -37.69
C ALA A 141 9.51 9.09 -38.23
N GLN A 142 8.44 9.19 -37.45
CA GLN A 142 7.07 8.85 -37.89
C GLN A 142 6.58 9.81 -38.98
N GLU A 143 6.83 11.11 -38.84
CA GLU A 143 6.47 12.12 -39.85
C GLU A 143 7.23 11.90 -41.17
N LEU A 144 8.53 11.63 -41.13
CA LEU A 144 9.33 11.31 -42.32
C LEU A 144 8.91 10.00 -43.00
N SER A 145 8.35 9.06 -42.24
CA SER A 145 7.85 7.78 -42.74
C SER A 145 6.41 7.86 -43.29
N THR A 146 5.70 8.95 -43.03
CA THR A 146 4.32 9.13 -43.51
C THR A 146 4.37 9.86 -44.86
N PRO A 147 3.95 9.23 -45.98
CA PRO A 147 3.98 9.91 -47.27
C PRO A 147 3.04 11.10 -47.23
N ARG A 148 3.54 12.31 -47.54
CA ARG A 148 2.68 13.44 -47.91
C ARG A 148 1.96 13.04 -49.19
N GLY A 149 0.68 12.69 -49.07
CA GLY A 149 -0.16 12.42 -50.23
C GLY A 149 -0.29 13.68 -51.09
N ASP A 150 -0.03 13.51 -52.37
CA ASP A 150 -0.42 14.43 -53.45
C ASP A 150 -1.94 14.39 -53.71
#